data_AF-A0A7V8LP04-F1
#
_entry.id   AF-A0A7V8LP04-F1
#
_cell.length_a   1.000
_cell.length_b   1.000
_cell.length_c   1.000
_cell.angle_alpha   90.00
_cell.angle_beta   90.00
_cell.angle_gamma   90.00
#
_symmetry.space_group_name_H-M   'P 1'
#
loop_
_entity.id
_entity.type
_entity.pdbx_description
1 polymer ?
#
loop_
_entity_poly.entity_id
_entity_poly.type
_entity_poly.pdbx_seq_one_letter_code
_entity_poly.pdbx_strand_id
1 'polypeptide(L)'
;MIIAPVVARADQEFPNTDDFVSVGPEDYRALVGGYANTGIRFGTPDGLHCSMSVSLKGSGGGTASCWGALPGAPPDGANMVYVDSDRGSSFIRADLAAMERTWVLDPAHPGAGQDGFYQADIDPESYRLLPARSSFVVSPRGSWVS
;
A
#
# COMPACT_ATOMS: atom_id res chain seq x y z
N MET A 1 10.23 -20.16 -39.40
CA MET A 1 9.73 -19.28 -38.32
C MET A 1 9.60 -20.15 -37.08
N ILE A 2 10.48 -19.99 -36.10
CA ILE A 2 10.47 -20.81 -34.87
C ILE A 2 9.69 -20.02 -33.83
N ILE A 3 8.50 -20.49 -33.48
CA ILE A 3 7.71 -19.94 -32.37
C ILE A 3 8.34 -20.52 -31.11
N ALA A 4 9.10 -19.71 -30.37
CA ALA A 4 9.54 -20.09 -29.03
C ALA A 4 8.30 -20.24 -28.14
N PRO A 5 8.20 -21.30 -27.33
CA PRO A 5 7.10 -21.42 -26.38
C PRO A 5 7.18 -20.25 -25.40
N VAL A 6 6.07 -19.52 -25.25
CA VAL A 6 5.86 -18.64 -24.12
C VAL A 6 5.92 -19.53 -22.89
N VAL A 7 7.02 -19.47 -22.15
CA VAL A 7 7.10 -20.11 -20.84
C VAL A 7 6.17 -19.30 -19.95
N ALA A 8 4.93 -19.75 -19.81
CA ALA A 8 4.11 -19.40 -18.66
C ALA A 8 4.93 -19.84 -17.44
N ARG A 9 5.58 -18.88 -16.76
CA ARG A 9 6.10 -19.17 -15.43
C ARG A 9 4.87 -19.40 -14.58
N ALA A 10 4.63 -20.68 -14.28
CA ALA A 10 3.62 -21.11 -13.33
C ALA A 10 3.64 -20.17 -12.13
N ASP A 11 2.44 -19.81 -11.66
CA ASP A 11 2.19 -18.98 -10.50
C ASP A 11 3.29 -19.20 -9.47
N GLN A 12 4.10 -18.17 -9.24
CA GLN A 12 5.12 -18.23 -8.22
C GLN A 12 4.38 -18.57 -6.93
N GLU A 13 4.60 -19.77 -6.41
CA GLU A 13 3.89 -20.25 -5.22
C GLU A 13 3.97 -19.16 -4.17
N PHE A 14 2.80 -18.73 -3.67
CA PHE A 14 2.72 -17.59 -2.77
C PHE A 14 3.73 -17.82 -1.64
N PRO A 15 4.60 -16.83 -1.35
CA PRO A 15 5.71 -17.06 -0.44
C PRO A 15 5.21 -17.58 0.90
N ASN A 16 5.88 -18.60 1.45
CA ASN A 16 5.58 -19.07 2.79
C ASN A 16 5.78 -17.91 3.79
N THR A 17 4.68 -17.48 4.40
CA THR A 17 4.67 -16.38 5.37
C THR A 17 5.08 -16.81 6.77
N ASP A 18 5.22 -18.11 7.04
CA ASP A 18 5.53 -18.63 8.39
C ASP A 18 6.90 -18.16 8.91
N ASP A 19 7.83 -17.86 8.00
CA ASP A 19 9.16 -17.37 8.33
C ASP A 19 9.23 -15.83 8.41
N PHE A 20 8.10 -15.13 8.31
CA PHE A 20 8.07 -13.67 8.44
C PHE A 20 7.99 -13.26 9.90
N VAL A 21 8.75 -12.24 10.26
CA VAL A 21 8.77 -11.69 11.63
C VAL A 21 7.71 -10.60 11.73
N SER A 22 6.76 -10.77 12.65
CA SER A 22 5.78 -9.72 12.98
C SER A 22 6.51 -8.48 13.50
N VAL A 23 6.20 -7.32 12.94
CA VAL A 23 6.68 -6.02 13.43
C VAL A 23 5.54 -5.18 13.96
N GLY A 24 5.83 -4.39 14.99
CA GLY A 24 4.86 -3.44 15.54
C GLY A 24 4.50 -2.35 14.53
N PRO A 25 3.21 -1.98 14.39
CA PRO A 25 2.78 -1.01 13.40
C PRO A 25 3.08 0.44 13.78
N GLU A 26 3.44 0.70 15.04
CA GLU A 26 3.53 2.04 15.65
C GLU A 26 4.40 3.01 14.84
N ASP A 27 5.56 2.52 14.39
CA ASP A 27 6.54 3.30 13.64
C ASP A 27 6.19 3.50 12.16
N TYR A 28 5.12 2.86 11.69
CA TYR A 28 4.68 2.87 10.30
C TYR A 28 3.27 3.45 10.14
N ARG A 29 2.61 3.84 11.24
CA ARG A 29 1.24 4.38 11.21
C ARG A 29 1.21 5.65 10.36
N ALA A 30 0.27 5.68 9.43
CA ALA A 30 0.06 6.81 8.55
C ALA A 30 -1.44 7.08 8.36
N LEU A 31 -1.76 8.34 8.07
CA LEU A 31 -3.07 8.70 7.52
C LEU A 31 -3.14 8.19 6.08
N VAL A 32 -3.86 7.08 5.88
CA VAL A 32 -4.10 6.46 4.58
C VAL A 32 -5.61 6.37 4.38
N GLY A 33 -6.13 7.07 3.36
CA GLY A 33 -7.53 6.93 2.94
C GLY A 33 -8.59 7.76 3.70
N GLY A 34 -8.22 8.78 4.47
CA GLY A 34 -9.19 9.71 5.08
C GLY A 34 -9.97 9.15 6.29
N TYR A 35 -11.19 9.64 6.50
CA TYR A 35 -11.99 9.35 7.72
C TYR A 35 -12.28 7.85 7.92
N ALA A 36 -12.17 7.40 9.18
CA ALA A 36 -12.49 6.04 9.63
C ALA A 36 -11.62 4.92 9.02
N ASN A 37 -10.45 5.26 8.48
CA ASN A 37 -9.42 4.32 8.09
C ASN A 37 -8.21 4.44 9.01
N THR A 38 -7.57 3.31 9.30
CA THR A 38 -6.22 3.29 9.86
C THR A 38 -5.31 2.64 8.83
N GLY A 39 -4.12 3.21 8.66
CA GLY A 39 -3.19 2.69 7.67
C GLY A 39 -1.76 2.71 8.15
N ILE A 40 -0.96 2.01 7.37
CA ILE A 40 0.48 1.98 7.48
C ILE A 40 1.09 2.40 6.15
N ARG A 41 2.29 2.97 6.24
CA ARG A 41 3.11 3.36 5.10
C ARG A 41 4.55 2.94 5.37
N PHE A 42 5.18 2.30 4.39
CA PHE A 42 6.53 1.80 4.55
C PHE A 42 7.24 1.69 3.20
N GLY A 43 8.57 1.82 3.23
CA GLY A 43 9.42 1.51 2.09
C GLY A 43 9.93 0.08 2.18
N THR A 44 10.32 -0.51 1.05
CA THR A 44 11.01 -1.80 1.01
C THR A 44 12.49 -1.62 0.66
N PRO A 45 13.38 -2.56 1.03
CA PRO A 45 14.81 -2.45 0.73
C PRO A 45 15.14 -2.41 -0.78
N ASP A 46 14.26 -2.95 -1.62
CA ASP A 46 14.33 -2.90 -3.09
C ASP A 46 13.72 -1.63 -3.69
N GLY A 47 13.27 -0.68 -2.86
CA GLY A 47 12.87 0.66 -3.28
C GLY A 47 11.40 0.81 -3.67
N LEU A 48 10.52 -0.09 -3.22
CA LEU A 48 9.08 0.10 -3.34
C LEU A 48 8.59 0.98 -2.20
N HIS A 49 7.60 1.81 -2.51
CA HIS A 49 6.80 2.55 -1.54
C HIS A 49 5.45 1.87 -1.43
N CYS A 50 5.03 1.53 -0.21
CA CYS A 50 3.79 0.83 0.04
C CYS A 50 2.91 1.58 1.02
N SER A 51 1.60 1.53 0.79
CA SER A 51 0.58 2.01 1.70
C SER A 51 -0.52 0.96 1.85
N MET A 52 -1.02 0.79 3.06
CA MET A 52 -2.13 -0.11 3.34
C MET A 52 -3.12 0.60 4.25
N SER A 53 -4.40 0.38 4.02
CA SER A 53 -5.47 0.88 4.89
C SER A 53 -6.47 -0.23 5.20
N VAL A 54 -7.01 -0.17 6.40
CA VAL A 54 -8.10 -1.04 6.83
C VAL A 54 -9.23 -0.16 7.35
N SER A 55 -10.45 -0.50 6.94
CA SER A 55 -11.66 0.19 7.36
C SER A 55 -11.97 -0.16 8.81
N LEU A 56 -12.12 0.86 9.64
CA LEU A 56 -12.54 0.71 11.04
C LEU A 56 -14.06 0.48 11.18
N LYS A 57 -14.81 0.57 10.07
CA LYS A 57 -16.27 0.38 10.01
C LYS A 57 -16.63 -0.68 8.96
N GLY A 58 -17.54 -1.59 9.30
CA GLY A 58 -18.03 -2.64 8.39
C GLY A 58 -17.23 -3.95 8.45
N SER A 59 -17.35 -4.80 7.43
CA SER A 59 -16.79 -6.16 7.36
C SER A 59 -15.26 -6.23 7.15
N GLY A 60 -14.50 -5.24 7.61
CA GLY A 60 -13.03 -5.29 7.60
C GLY A 60 -12.38 -5.14 6.22
N GLY A 61 -13.03 -4.40 5.31
CA GLY A 61 -12.46 -4.11 3.99
C GLY A 61 -11.18 -3.29 4.09
N GLY A 62 -10.29 -3.46 3.11
CA GLY A 62 -8.97 -2.83 3.13
C GLY A 62 -8.42 -2.63 1.73
N THR A 63 -7.48 -1.70 1.65
CA THR A 63 -6.75 -1.42 0.41
C THR A 63 -5.26 -1.53 0.67
N ALA A 64 -4.52 -1.99 -0.33
CA ALA A 64 -3.08 -2.01 -0.32
C ALA A 64 -2.56 -1.53 -1.66
N SER A 65 -1.51 -0.74 -1.65
CA SER A 65 -0.80 -0.34 -2.84
C SER A 65 0.69 -0.39 -2.61
N CYS A 66 1.42 -0.77 -3.65
CA CYS A 66 2.88 -0.61 -3.71
C CYS A 66 3.25 -0.09 -5.08
N TRP A 67 4.21 0.83 -5.14
CA TRP A 67 4.69 1.40 -6.39
C TRP A 67 6.21 1.60 -6.38
N GLY A 68 6.76 1.74 -7.58
CA GLY A 68 8.19 1.76 -7.84
C GLY A 68 8.54 0.78 -8.95
N ALA A 69 9.74 0.22 -8.89
CA ALA A 69 10.19 -0.81 -9.83
C ALA A 69 9.62 -2.18 -9.46
N LEU A 70 8.38 -2.46 -9.88
CA LEU A 70 7.67 -3.68 -9.54
C LEU A 70 8.27 -4.93 -10.22
N PRO A 71 8.81 -5.90 -9.46
CA PRO A 71 9.26 -7.16 -10.01
C PRO A 71 8.07 -7.95 -10.58
N GLY A 72 8.17 -8.42 -11.82
CA GLY A 72 7.12 -9.24 -12.43
C GLY A 72 5.86 -8.48 -12.87
N ALA A 73 5.87 -7.14 -12.85
CA ALA A 73 4.81 -6.35 -13.46
C ALA A 73 4.70 -6.66 -14.97
N PRO A 74 3.48 -6.53 -15.55
CA PRO A 74 3.30 -6.71 -16.98
C PRO A 74 4.23 -5.79 -17.81
N PRO A 75 4.63 -6.21 -19.02
CA PRO A 75 5.56 -5.45 -19.86
C PRO A 75 5.00 -4.12 -20.39
N ASP A 76 3.75 -3.78 -20.04
CA ASP A 76 3.11 -2.52 -20.38
C ASP A 76 3.59 -1.34 -19.51
N GLY A 77 4.61 -1.54 -18.67
CA GLY A 77 5.21 -0.47 -17.87
C GLY A 77 4.36 -0.06 -16.69
N ALA A 78 3.51 -0.95 -16.17
CA ALA A 78 2.93 -0.78 -14.86
C ALA A 78 4.02 -0.66 -13.78
N ASN A 79 3.85 0.30 -12.89
CA ASN A 79 4.78 0.65 -11.82
C ASN A 79 4.06 0.80 -10.48
N MET A 80 2.78 0.43 -10.42
CA MET A 80 1.97 0.36 -9.22
C MET A 80 1.10 -0.90 -9.25
N VAL A 81 1.00 -1.58 -8.11
CA VAL A 81 0.00 -2.61 -7.84
C VAL A 81 -0.97 -2.04 -6.81
N TYR A 82 -2.25 -2.25 -7.04
CA TYR A 82 -3.33 -1.84 -6.15
C TYR A 82 -4.21 -3.05 -5.86
N VAL A 83 -4.59 -3.21 -4.61
CA VAL A 83 -5.47 -4.26 -4.12
C VAL A 83 -6.56 -3.61 -3.29
N ASP A 84 -7.77 -4.04 -3.51
CA ASP A 84 -8.95 -3.63 -2.79
C ASP A 84 -9.77 -4.87 -2.45
N SER A 85 -10.18 -5.00 -1.20
CA SER A 85 -10.89 -6.19 -0.71
C SER A 85 -12.19 -6.47 -1.47
N ASP A 86 -12.83 -5.44 -2.02
CA ASP A 86 -14.14 -5.56 -2.68
C ASP A 86 -13.99 -5.61 -4.21
N ARG A 87 -12.94 -5.00 -4.76
CA ARG A 87 -12.74 -4.85 -6.21
C ARG A 87 -11.63 -5.73 -6.80
N GLY A 88 -10.87 -6.42 -5.97
CA GLY A 88 -9.76 -7.28 -6.38
C GLY A 88 -8.45 -6.49 -6.60
N SER A 89 -7.56 -7.03 -7.43
CA SER A 89 -6.23 -6.46 -7.68
C SER A 89 -6.04 -5.97 -9.11
N SER A 90 -5.20 -4.95 -9.28
CA SER A 90 -4.84 -4.39 -10.58
C SER A 90 -3.40 -3.89 -10.60
N PHE A 91 -2.81 -3.95 -11.80
CA PHE A 91 -1.58 -3.24 -12.13
C PHE A 91 -1.94 -1.91 -12.79
N ILE A 92 -1.26 -0.84 -12.38
CA ILE A 92 -1.53 0.54 -12.79
C ILE A 92 -0.23 1.18 -13.27
N ARG A 93 -0.33 1.97 -14.35
CA ARG A 93 0.72 2.92 -14.74
C ARG A 93 0.46 4.24 -14.02
N ALA A 94 1.17 4.48 -12.94
CA ALA A 94 1.14 5.71 -12.17
C ALA A 94 2.21 6.69 -12.65
N ASP A 95 1.92 7.99 -12.56
CA ASP A 95 2.93 9.02 -12.65
C ASP A 95 3.65 9.13 -11.30
N LEU A 96 4.87 8.60 -11.21
CA LEU A 96 5.66 8.62 -9.97
C LEU A 96 6.23 10.01 -9.65
N ALA A 97 6.23 10.94 -10.61
CA ALA A 97 6.68 12.31 -10.39
C ALA A 97 5.56 13.18 -9.78
N ALA A 98 4.31 12.73 -9.84
CA ALA A 98 3.22 13.35 -9.10
C ALA A 98 3.42 13.07 -7.60
N MET A 99 3.61 14.12 -6.80
CA MET A 99 3.71 13.97 -5.34
C MET A 99 2.46 13.29 -4.80
N GLU A 100 2.64 12.20 -4.04
CA GLU A 100 1.52 11.47 -3.44
C GLU A 100 0.81 12.40 -2.45
N ARG A 101 -0.53 12.37 -2.44
CA ARG A 101 -1.33 13.19 -1.56
C ARG A 101 -2.24 12.32 -0.70
N THR A 102 -2.39 12.68 0.56
CA THR A 102 -3.36 12.06 1.48
C THR A 102 -4.40 13.06 1.93
N TRP A 103 -5.55 12.55 2.35
CA TRP A 103 -6.60 13.33 2.99
C TRP A 103 -6.31 13.44 4.48
N VAL A 104 -6.17 14.67 4.96
CA VAL A 104 -5.92 15.00 6.36
C VAL A 104 -7.15 15.72 6.92
N LEU A 105 -7.59 15.30 8.12
CA LEU A 105 -8.64 15.99 8.88
C LEU A 105 -7.98 17.07 9.75
N ASP A 106 -8.09 18.31 9.32
CA ASP A 106 -7.71 19.49 10.10
C ASP A 106 -8.68 20.63 9.75
N PRO A 107 -9.77 20.81 10.52
CA PRO A 107 -10.74 21.87 10.27
C PRO A 107 -10.16 23.28 10.37
N ALA A 108 -9.00 23.45 11.02
CA ALA A 108 -8.34 24.74 11.14
C ALA A 108 -7.44 25.06 9.93
N HIS A 109 -7.14 24.08 9.07
CA HIS A 109 -6.29 24.31 7.90
C HIS A 109 -6.99 25.24 6.90
N PRO A 110 -6.32 26.28 6.38
CA PRO A 110 -6.90 27.20 5.38
C PRO A 110 -7.39 26.55 4.06
N GLY A 111 -7.06 25.28 3.82
CA GLY A 111 -7.40 24.53 2.62
C GLY A 111 -8.44 23.44 2.89
N ALA A 112 -8.95 23.36 4.12
CA ALA A 112 -9.96 22.39 4.52
C ALA A 112 -11.31 22.71 3.87
N GLY A 113 -11.97 21.68 3.34
CA GLY A 113 -13.35 21.74 2.91
C GLY A 113 -14.31 21.95 4.08
N GLN A 114 -15.60 22.06 3.78
CA GLN A 114 -16.66 22.18 4.80
C GLN A 114 -16.73 20.96 5.74
N ASP A 115 -16.19 19.83 5.31
CA ASP A 115 -16.04 18.58 6.06
C ASP A 115 -14.76 18.53 6.92
N GLY A 116 -13.91 19.56 6.85
CA GLY A 116 -12.65 19.66 7.58
C GLY A 116 -11.50 18.89 6.95
N PHE A 117 -11.67 18.35 5.73
CA PHE A 117 -10.62 17.60 5.03
C PHE A 117 -9.89 18.45 4.00
N TYR A 118 -8.58 18.25 3.88
CA TYR A 118 -7.77 18.80 2.79
C TYR A 118 -6.77 17.76 2.26
N GLN A 119 -6.27 17.97 1.05
CA GLN A 119 -5.19 17.15 0.49
C GLN A 119 -3.83 17.72 0.89
N ALA A 120 -3.03 16.91 1.56
CA ALA A 120 -1.65 17.20 1.92
C ALA A 120 -0.71 16.32 1.10
N ASP A 121 0.42 16.89 0.69
CA ASP A 121 1.48 16.10 0.06
C ASP A 121 2.17 15.23 1.12
N ILE A 122 2.57 14.03 0.72
CA ILE A 122 3.30 13.10 1.59
C ILE A 122 4.78 13.30 1.35
N ASP A 123 5.51 13.50 2.45
CA ASP A 123 6.95 13.54 2.42
C ASP A 123 7.51 12.16 2.00
N PRO A 124 8.26 12.06 0.89
CA PRO A 124 8.89 10.80 0.49
C PRO A 124 9.85 10.21 1.54
N GLU A 125 10.43 11.04 2.40
CA GLU A 125 11.32 10.58 3.48
C GLU A 125 10.54 9.99 4.68
N SER A 126 9.22 10.18 4.74
CA SER A 126 8.35 9.57 5.77
C SER A 126 8.22 8.04 5.63
N TYR A 127 8.68 7.48 4.50
CA TYR A 127 8.67 6.05 4.24
C TYR A 127 9.78 5.34 5.02
N ARG A 128 9.45 4.90 6.24
CA ARG A 128 10.36 4.05 7.00
C ARG A 128 10.52 2.69 6.31
N LEU A 129 11.76 2.22 6.20
CA LEU A 129 12.04 0.91 5.63
C LEU A 129 11.51 -0.20 6.53
N LEU A 130 10.67 -1.06 5.96
CA LEU A 130 10.30 -2.33 6.55
C LEU A 130 11.45 -3.33 6.31
N PRO A 131 12.01 -3.96 7.34
CA PRO A 131 13.04 -4.98 7.15
C PRO A 131 12.55 -6.13 6.25
N ALA A 132 13.48 -6.76 5.55
CA ALA A 132 13.16 -7.92 4.74
C ALA A 132 12.55 -9.04 5.61
N ARG A 133 11.58 -9.77 5.05
CA ARG A 133 10.85 -10.84 5.75
C ARG A 133 10.09 -10.36 6.99
N SER A 134 9.59 -9.13 6.99
CA SER A 134 8.69 -8.62 8.03
C SER A 134 7.24 -8.64 7.58
N SER A 135 6.33 -8.84 8.53
CA SER A 135 4.89 -8.79 8.32
C SER A 135 4.22 -7.88 9.35
N PHE A 136 3.06 -7.34 8.96
CA PHE A 136 2.15 -6.69 9.90
C PHE A 136 0.95 -7.60 10.15
N VAL A 137 0.47 -7.64 11.39
CA VAL A 137 -0.72 -8.41 11.74
C VAL A 137 -1.90 -7.45 11.86
N VAL A 138 -3.01 -7.81 11.22
CA VAL A 138 -4.28 -7.09 11.32
C VAL A 138 -5.29 -7.98 12.01
N SER A 139 -5.95 -7.45 13.03
CA SER A 139 -7.03 -8.17 13.71
C SER A 139 -8.26 -8.29 12.80
N PRO A 140 -9.11 -9.31 13.00
CA PRO A 140 -10.37 -9.43 12.26
C PRO A 140 -11.31 -8.23 12.40
N ARG A 141 -11.05 -7.33 13.36
CA ARG A 141 -11.83 -6.09 13.57
C ARG A 141 -11.23 -4.88 12.85
N GLY A 142 -10.24 -5.08 11.99
CA GLY A 142 -9.61 -3.99 11.22
C GLY A 142 -8.65 -3.13 12.04
N SER A 143 -7.93 -3.72 13.00
CA SER A 143 -6.91 -3.01 13.78
C SER A 143 -5.53 -3.63 13.60
N TRP A 144 -4.51 -2.81 13.36
CA TRP A 144 -3.11 -3.25 13.36
C TRP A 144 -2.70 -3.69 14.76
N VAL A 145 -2.07 -4.86 14.90
CA VAL A 145 -1.63 -5.44 16.16
C VAL A 145 -0.17 -5.90 16.06
N SER A 146 0.53 -5.86 17.20
CA SER A 146 1.91 -6.35 17.36
C SER A 146 1.96 -7.85 17.61
#